data_AF-A0A384A1V0-F1
#
_entry.id   AF-A0A384A1V0-F1
#
_cell.length_a   1.000
_cell.length_b   1.000
_cell.length_c   1.000
_cell.angle_alpha   90.00
_cell.angle_beta   90.00
_cell.angle_gamma   90.00
#
_symmetry.space_group_name_H-M   'P 1'
#
loop_
_entity.id
_entity.type
_entity.pdbx_description
1 polymer ?
#
loop_
_entity_poly.entity_id
_entity_poly.type
_entity_poly.pdbx_seq_one_letter_code
_entity_poly.pdbx_strand_id
1 'polypeptide(L)'
;MNPRGLFQDFNPSKFLIYACLLLFSVLLPLRLDGVIQWSCWAVFAPIWLWKLLVLAGASVGAGVWARNPRYRTEGEACVEFKAMLIAVGVHLLL
;
A
#
# COMPACT_ATOMS: atom_id res chain seq x y z
N MET A 1 12.60 -1.46 28.21
CA MET A 1 11.98 -1.85 26.93
C MET A 1 13.05 -1.79 25.86
N ASN A 2 13.30 -2.87 25.12
CA ASN A 2 14.38 -2.95 24.14
C ASN A 2 13.92 -2.27 22.83
N PRO A 3 14.45 -1.08 22.46
CA PRO A 3 13.98 -0.36 21.28
C PRO A 3 14.21 -1.15 19.98
N ARG A 4 15.17 -2.08 19.98
CA ARG A 4 15.45 -2.94 18.83
C ARG A 4 14.30 -3.90 18.49
N GLY A 5 13.62 -4.45 19.51
CA GLY A 5 12.46 -5.32 19.27
C GLY A 5 11.29 -4.57 18.64
N LEU A 6 11.11 -3.30 19.02
CA LEU A 6 10.00 -2.46 18.54
C LEU A 6 10.12 -2.10 17.05
N PHE A 7 11.36 -1.96 16.53
CA PHE A 7 11.62 -1.76 15.10
C PHE A 7 11.69 -3.08 14.32
N GLN A 8 11.94 -4.21 14.97
CA GLN A 8 12.07 -5.51 14.30
C GLN A 8 10.71 -6.08 13.87
N ASP A 9 9.65 -5.80 14.62
CA ASP A 9 8.26 -6.13 14.25
C ASP A 9 7.56 -5.04 13.42
N PHE A 10 8.28 -3.96 13.08
CA PHE A 10 7.68 -2.83 12.36
C PHE A 10 7.43 -3.23 10.91
N ASN A 11 6.18 -3.56 10.59
CA ASN A 11 5.76 -3.81 9.23
C ASN A 11 5.39 -2.47 8.54
N PRO A 12 6.24 -1.94 7.65
CA PRO A 12 6.03 -0.62 7.04
C PRO A 12 4.76 -0.58 6.19
N SER A 13 4.37 -1.70 5.58
CA SER A 13 3.14 -1.79 4.80
C SER A 13 1.90 -1.58 5.68
N LYS A 14 1.78 -2.32 6.78
CA LYS A 14 0.67 -2.16 7.73
C LYS A 14 0.65 -0.76 8.34
N PHE A 15 1.82 -0.22 8.69
CA PHE A 15 1.90 1.14 9.24
C PHE A 15 1.35 2.18 8.26
N LEU A 16 1.75 2.11 6.99
CA LEU A 16 1.31 3.05 5.97
C LEU A 16 -0.21 2.96 5.74
N ILE A 17 -0.76 1.74 5.73
CA ILE A 17 -2.19 1.47 5.65
C ILE A 17 -2.94 2.15 6.80
N TYR A 18 -2.53 1.88 8.04
CA TYR A 18 -3.19 2.44 9.21
C TYR A 18 -3.04 3.97 9.28
N ALA A 19 -1.88 4.52 8.90
CA ALA A 19 -1.66 5.95 8.83
C ALA A 19 -2.58 6.62 7.80
N CYS A 20 -2.73 6.05 6.60
CA CYS A 20 -3.63 6.55 5.56
C CYS A 20 -5.10 6.49 6.00
N LEU A 21 -5.52 5.38 6.65
CA LEU A 21 -6.87 5.23 7.18
C LEU A 21 -7.16 6.23 8.31
N LEU A 22 -6.19 6.44 9.21
CA LEU A 22 -6.32 7.39 10.31
C LEU A 22 -6.43 8.82 9.78
N LEU A 23 -5.58 9.19 8.81
CA LEU A 23 -5.68 10.49 8.13
C LEU A 23 -7.05 10.67 7.47
N PHE A 24 -7.53 9.68 6.71
CA PHE A 24 -8.86 9.73 6.12
C PHE A 24 -9.96 9.90 7.18
N SER A 25 -9.88 9.14 8.28
CA SER A 25 -10.84 9.20 9.38
C SER A 25 -10.88 10.55 10.10
N VAL A 26 -9.78 11.33 10.07
CA VAL A 26 -9.73 12.69 10.64
C VAL A 26 -10.16 13.74 9.61
N LEU A 27 -9.73 13.60 8.35
CA LEU A 27 -10.08 14.56 7.29
C LEU A 27 -11.57 14.51 6.92
N LEU A 28 -12.19 13.32 6.97
CA LEU A 28 -13.61 13.14 6.64
C LEU A 28 -14.55 13.96 7.54
N PRO A 29 -14.50 13.86 8.89
CA PRO A 29 -15.34 14.67 9.77
C PRO A 29 -14.98 16.16 9.69
N LEU A 30 -13.70 16.54 9.58
CA LEU A 30 -13.29 17.95 9.43
C LEU A 30 -13.92 18.62 8.19
N ARG A 31 -14.13 17.84 7.13
CA ARG A 31 -14.82 18.32 5.93
C ARG A 31 -16.34 18.36 6.12
N LEU A 32 -16.92 17.37 6.80
CA LEU A 32 -18.36 17.36 7.11
C LEU A 32 -18.75 18.52 8.03
N ASP A 33 -17.88 18.89 8.97
CA ASP A 33 -18.02 20.06 9.83
C ASP A 33 -17.79 21.40 9.08
N GLY A 34 -17.45 21.35 7.79
CA GLY A 34 -17.26 22.54 6.96
C GLY A 34 -16.00 23.36 7.27
N VAL A 35 -15.15 22.90 8.19
CA VAL A 35 -13.87 23.52 8.58
C VAL A 35 -12.90 23.54 7.39
N ILE A 36 -12.91 22.49 6.58
CA ILE A 36 -12.11 22.40 5.35
C ILE A 36 -13.05 22.42 4.13
N GLN A 37 -13.02 23.52 3.38
CA GLN A 37 -13.74 23.69 2.09
C GLN A 37 -12.98 23.06 0.89
N TRP A 38 -12.00 22.19 1.16
CA TRP A 38 -11.25 21.54 0.08
C TRP A 38 -12.12 20.58 -0.72
N SER A 39 -11.70 20.31 -1.95
CA SER A 39 -12.40 19.42 -2.85
C SER A 39 -12.52 18.01 -2.26
N CYS A 40 -13.58 17.29 -2.68
CA CYS A 40 -13.75 15.86 -2.42
C CYS A 40 -12.45 15.09 -2.62
N TRP A 41 -11.77 15.39 -3.72
CA TRP A 41 -10.52 14.78 -4.12
C TRP A 41 -9.41 14.86 -3.08
N ALA A 42 -9.25 16.01 -2.40
CA ALA A 42 -8.20 16.20 -1.41
C ALA A 42 -8.45 15.38 -0.14
N VAL A 43 -9.70 15.20 0.28
CA VAL A 43 -10.06 14.38 1.45
C VAL A 43 -9.81 12.90 1.20
N PHE A 44 -9.96 12.43 -0.03
CA PHE A 44 -9.62 11.07 -0.43
C PHE A 44 -8.12 10.88 -0.76
N ALA A 45 -7.31 11.95 -0.78
CA ALA A 45 -5.89 11.85 -1.12
C ALA A 45 -5.11 10.77 -0.35
N PRO A 46 -5.35 10.52 0.97
CA PRO A 46 -4.69 9.44 1.70
C PRO A 46 -4.99 8.05 1.13
N ILE A 47 -6.22 7.83 0.65
CA ILE A 47 -6.67 6.57 0.04
C ILE A 47 -6.01 6.39 -1.33
N TRP A 48 -5.99 7.46 -2.14
CA TRP A 48 -5.33 7.45 -3.44
C TRP A 48 -3.83 7.17 -3.31
N LEU A 49 -3.16 7.78 -2.34
CA LEU A 49 -1.72 7.62 -2.11
C LEU A 49 -1.37 6.16 -1.81
N TRP A 50 -2.13 5.50 -0.93
CA TRP A 50 -1.92 4.08 -0.64
C TRP A 50 -2.19 3.20 -1.88
N LYS A 51 -3.30 3.38 -2.59
CA LYS A 51 -3.57 2.60 -3.82
C LYS A 51 -2.47 2.78 -4.87
N LEU A 52 -1.96 4.01 -5.06
CA LEU A 52 -0.84 4.28 -5.96
C LEU A 52 0.44 3.58 -5.53
N LEU A 53 0.74 3.52 -4.23
CA LEU A 53 1.93 2.84 -3.73
C LEU A 53 1.86 1.33 -3.98
N VAL A 54 0.69 0.71 -3.80
CA VAL A 54 0.47 -0.72 -4.11
C VAL A 54 0.68 -0.98 -5.61
N LEU A 55 0.11 -0.13 -6.47
CA LEU A 55 0.29 -0.24 -7.92
C LEU A 55 1.75 -0.01 -8.35
N ALA A 56 2.44 0.97 -7.76
CA ALA A 56 3.84 1.22 -8.01
C ALA A 56 4.69 0.01 -7.61
N GLY A 57 4.46 -0.56 -6.43
CA GLY A 57 5.11 -1.80 -5.97
C GLY A 57 4.88 -2.95 -6.96
N ALA A 58 3.64 -3.18 -7.37
CA ALA A 58 3.27 -4.18 -8.38
C ALA A 58 4.00 -3.98 -9.71
N SER A 59 4.06 -2.74 -10.20
CA SER A 59 4.71 -2.41 -11.47
C SER A 59 6.23 -2.63 -11.41
N VAL A 60 6.87 -2.29 -10.29
CA VAL A 60 8.30 -2.55 -10.08
C VAL A 60 8.55 -4.05 -9.98
N GLY A 61 7.74 -4.79 -9.22
CA GLY A 61 7.83 -6.25 -9.13
C GLY A 61 7.67 -6.94 -10.48
N ALA A 62 6.66 -6.55 -11.26
CA ALA A 62 6.45 -7.05 -12.62
C ALA A 62 7.59 -6.65 -13.58
N GLY A 63 8.12 -5.43 -13.46
CA GLY A 63 9.24 -4.95 -14.27
C GLY A 63 10.54 -5.72 -13.99
N VAL A 64 10.84 -5.98 -12.71
CA VAL A 64 12.00 -6.79 -12.29
C VAL A 64 11.83 -8.24 -12.76
N TRP A 65 10.63 -8.81 -12.62
CA TRP A 65 10.29 -10.14 -13.10
C TRP A 65 10.46 -10.30 -14.62
N ALA A 66 9.98 -9.30 -15.39
CA ALA A 66 10.11 -9.30 -16.85
C ALA A 66 11.57 -9.18 -17.32
N ARG A 67 12.40 -8.42 -16.59
CA ARG A 67 13.82 -8.21 -16.93
C ARG A 67 14.75 -9.35 -16.49
N ASN A 68 14.36 -10.17 -15.53
CA ASN A 68 15.19 -11.26 -14.99
C ASN A 68 14.58 -12.63 -15.29
N PRO A 69 14.81 -13.22 -16.48
CA PRO A 69 14.28 -14.54 -16.83
C PRO A 69 14.83 -15.68 -15.96
N ARG A 70 15.94 -15.46 -15.24
CA ARG A 70 16.53 -16.38 -14.24
C ARG A 70 15.59 -16.70 -13.07
N TYR A 71 14.70 -15.78 -12.69
CA TYR A 71 13.72 -16.00 -11.62
C TYR A 71 12.57 -16.95 -12.02
N ARG A 72 12.39 -17.22 -13.32
CA ARG A 72 11.35 -18.12 -13.83
C ARG A 72 11.67 -19.60 -13.61
N THR A 73 12.94 -19.94 -13.42
CA THR A 73 13.43 -21.31 -13.19
C THR A 73 13.36 -21.76 -11.73
N GLU A 74 13.30 -20.83 -10.78
CA GLU A 74 13.05 -21.14 -9.35
C GLU A 74 11.55 -21.06 -9.09
N GLY A 75 10.91 -22.23 -8.91
CA GLY A 75 9.46 -22.33 -8.71
C GLY A 75 8.92 -21.48 -7.54
N GLU A 76 9.73 -21.25 -6.49
CA GLU A 76 9.34 -20.41 -5.35
C GLU A 76 9.05 -18.96 -5.73
N ALA A 77 9.85 -18.36 -6.61
CA ALA A 77 9.67 -16.95 -6.97
C ALA A 77 8.39 -16.72 -7.81
N CYS A 78 7.93 -17.75 -8.53
CA CYS A 78 6.66 -17.72 -9.25
C CYS A 78 5.47 -17.67 -8.28
N VAL A 79 5.58 -18.39 -7.15
CA VAL A 79 4.55 -18.39 -6.10
C VAL A 79 4.50 -17.02 -5.42
N GLU A 80 5.65 -16.44 -5.08
CA GLU A 80 5.76 -15.08 -4.52
C GLU A 80 5.17 -14.02 -5.45
N PHE A 81 5.49 -14.07 -6.75
CA PHE A 81 4.93 -13.15 -7.74
C PHE A 81 3.41 -13.31 -7.89
N LYS A 82 2.91 -14.55 -7.90
CA LYS A 82 1.47 -14.82 -7.95
C LYS A 82 0.76 -14.32 -6.68
N ALA A 83 1.36 -14.50 -5.50
CA ALA A 83 0.83 -13.98 -4.25
C ALA A 83 0.77 -12.44 -4.26
N MET A 84 1.80 -11.79 -4.79
CA MET A 84 1.83 -10.35 -5.00
C MET A 84 0.68 -9.87 -5.90
N LEU A 85 0.43 -10.55 -7.02
CA LEU A 85 -0.67 -10.21 -7.93
C LEU A 85 -2.04 -10.39 -7.27
N ILE A 86 -2.23 -11.46 -6.49
CA ILE A 86 -3.48 -11.67 -5.73
C ILE A 86 -3.66 -10.56 -4.70
N ALA A 87 -2.62 -10.20 -3.95
CA ALA A 87 -2.66 -9.12 -2.96
C ALA A 87 -3.02 -7.78 -3.61
N VAL A 88 -2.40 -7.46 -4.75
CA VAL A 88 -2.73 -6.25 -5.53
C VAL A 88 -4.18 -6.29 -6.03
N GLY A 89 -4.64 -7.45 -6.52
CA GLY A 89 -6.02 -7.65 -6.97
C GLY A 89 -7.03 -7.40 -5.85
N VAL A 90 -6.78 -7.94 -4.64
CA VAL A 90 -7.63 -7.71 -3.47
C VAL A 90 -7.65 -6.22 -3.08
N HIS A 91 -6.50 -5.54 -3.10
CA HIS A 91 -6.43 -4.09 -2.83
C HIS A 91 -7.06 -3.22 -3.92
N LEU A 92 -7.22 -3.73 -5.14
CA LEU A 92 -7.91 -3.04 -6.22
C LEU A 92 -9.44 -3.19 -6.09
N LEU A 93 -9.89 -4.38 -5.67
CA LEU A 93 -11.30 -4.76 -5.57
C LEU A 93 -11.98 -4.16 -4.32
N LEU A 94 -11.22 -3.97 -3.23
CA LEU A 94 -11.64 -3.30 -1.99
C LEU A 94 -11.39 -1.78 -2.07
#